data_AF-D4AB30-F1
#
_entry.id   AF-D4AB30-F1
#
_cell.length_a   1.000
_cell.length_b   1.000
_cell.length_c   1.000
_cell.angle_alpha   90.00
_cell.angle_beta   90.00
_cell.angle_gamma   90.00
#
_symmetry.space_group_name_H-M   'P 1'
#
loop_
_entity.id
_entity.type
_entity.pdbx_description
1 polymer ?
#
loop_
_entity_poly.entity_id
_entity_poly.type
_entity_poly.pdbx_seq_one_letter_code
_entity_poly.pdbx_strand_id
1 'polypeptide(L)'
;MQWSLCLVLCGLLAGTQADPGALLRLGMDIMNHEVQTAMEESHILEKMAAEASNPQTGGKAIKGLSNMKVKDVLEPVITLNFVPGVGIFQCVSTGMTITGKSFTGGNMEINVVLNITATDRILQDEETGTPVFRSEGCEVILVNVKTNLPNNKAINKFVDSTLRKVLPGLMCPAIDAVLVYVNKKWTNLTDPMPVDRMGTVKYALTSPPATTASHIQVDFSPVVQLQEGQLIPLATNGSSPEFPEGSAKDSQLLLSDTFLTAELALLQKSLEVNLKDKRVRKLSQTTRTLAGFIPQVAKSYHKPKPLLIKVKINKPPKVTMKAGKSLMHLHGSLEMFAARRHGKHPKSLFRLETHIGLEIHYSVHENRLQMATSLDSLLSLSRESSSIGDFQETALTGFITDYLQKAYIPVVNDVLHVGLPLPDLLAIDYNLSELDVVEDALVLSLKME
;
A
#
# COMPACT_ATOMS: atom_id res chain seq x y z
N MET A 1 -40.42 -31.44 20.12
CA MET A 1 -40.22 -32.14 18.83
C MET A 1 -39.44 -31.24 17.91
N GLN A 2 -38.54 -31.85 17.14
CA GLN A 2 -37.43 -31.26 16.42
C GLN A 2 -37.79 -30.11 15.46
N TRP A 3 -36.92 -29.13 15.50
CA TRP A 3 -36.59 -28.22 14.42
C TRP A 3 -35.93 -28.98 13.26
N SER A 4 -36.53 -28.91 12.08
CA SER A 4 -35.84 -29.15 10.81
C SER A 4 -36.77 -28.67 9.69
N LEU A 5 -36.66 -27.41 9.23
CA LEU A 5 -37.00 -27.05 7.84
C LEU A 5 -36.77 -25.59 7.39
N CYS A 6 -36.29 -24.65 8.22
CA CYS A 6 -36.23 -23.24 7.80
C CYS A 6 -34.83 -22.63 7.51
N LEU A 7 -33.80 -23.40 7.15
CA LEU A 7 -32.46 -22.84 6.88
C LEU A 7 -31.86 -23.17 5.50
N VAL A 8 -32.68 -23.42 4.48
CA VAL A 8 -32.19 -23.67 3.10
C VAL A 8 -32.40 -22.48 2.15
N LEU A 9 -32.66 -21.26 2.66
CA LEU A 9 -32.90 -20.07 1.82
C LEU A 9 -31.82 -18.98 1.84
N CYS A 10 -30.65 -19.23 2.45
CA CYS A 10 -29.53 -18.25 2.44
C CYS A 10 -28.44 -18.53 1.40
N GLY A 11 -28.75 -19.21 0.29
CA GLY A 11 -27.75 -19.67 -0.68
C GLY A 11 -27.54 -18.84 -1.95
N LEU A 12 -28.20 -17.68 -2.12
CA LEU A 12 -28.12 -16.90 -3.37
C LEU A 12 -27.99 -15.40 -3.11
N LEU A 13 -26.99 -15.00 -2.33
CA LEU A 13 -26.28 -13.76 -2.62
C LEU A 13 -24.99 -14.19 -3.31
N ALA A 14 -25.09 -14.47 -4.62
CA ALA A 14 -23.92 -14.35 -5.48
C ALA A 14 -23.48 -12.90 -5.32
N GLY A 15 -22.46 -12.68 -4.48
CA GLY A 15 -21.86 -11.38 -4.32
C GLY A 15 -21.52 -10.89 -5.71
N THR A 16 -22.16 -9.81 -6.14
CA THR A 16 -21.62 -8.98 -7.21
C THR A 16 -20.18 -8.73 -6.79
N GLN A 17 -19.23 -9.35 -7.48
CA GLN A 17 -17.81 -9.20 -7.19
C GLN A 17 -17.55 -7.70 -7.21
N ALA A 18 -17.32 -7.11 -6.04
CA ALA A 18 -17.00 -5.71 -5.96
C ALA A 18 -15.70 -5.54 -6.75
N ASP A 19 -15.71 -4.65 -7.74
CA ASP A 19 -14.51 -4.35 -8.52
C ASP A 19 -13.35 -4.04 -7.54
N PRO A 20 -12.18 -4.69 -7.69
CA PRO A 20 -11.07 -4.45 -6.79
C PRO A 20 -10.66 -2.98 -6.89
N GLY A 21 -10.78 -2.25 -5.78
CA GLY A 21 -10.42 -0.83 -5.73
C GLY A 21 -8.92 -0.59 -5.84
N ALA A 22 -8.12 -1.61 -5.50
CA ALA A 22 -6.67 -1.64 -5.66
C ALA A 22 -6.19 -3.07 -5.95
N LEU A 23 -5.08 -3.18 -6.70
CA LEU A 23 -4.43 -4.44 -7.05
C LEU A 23 -2.93 -4.33 -6.78
N LEU A 24 -2.31 -5.37 -6.25
CA LEU A 24 -0.87 -5.41 -6.02
C LEU A 24 -0.25 -6.67 -6.65
N ARG A 25 0.83 -6.48 -7.40
CA ARG A 25 1.71 -7.53 -7.90
C ARG A 25 3.03 -7.47 -7.16
N LEU A 26 3.44 -8.61 -6.62
CA LEU A 26 4.72 -8.81 -5.95
C LEU A 26 5.57 -9.75 -6.80
N GLY A 27 6.58 -9.19 -7.46
CA GLY A 27 7.59 -9.90 -8.22
C GLY A 27 8.71 -10.48 -7.34
N MET A 28 9.66 -11.16 -8.00
CA MET A 28 10.82 -11.76 -7.32
C MET A 28 11.82 -10.71 -6.80
N ASP A 29 11.79 -9.50 -7.34
CA ASP A 29 12.55 -8.34 -6.86
C ASP A 29 12.25 -8.06 -5.38
N ILE A 30 10.96 -7.90 -5.03
CA ILE A 30 10.52 -7.69 -3.65
C ILE A 30 10.68 -8.98 -2.84
N MET A 31 10.22 -10.12 -3.35
CA MET A 31 10.22 -11.36 -2.55
C MET A 31 11.64 -11.81 -2.17
N ASN A 32 12.63 -11.66 -3.05
CA ASN A 32 14.02 -12.00 -2.70
C ASN A 32 14.58 -11.04 -1.65
N HIS A 33 14.34 -9.74 -1.79
CA HIS A 33 14.79 -8.75 -0.80
C HIS A 33 14.21 -9.05 0.58
N GLU A 34 12.89 -9.27 0.65
CA GLU A 34 12.21 -9.52 1.92
C GLU A 34 12.72 -10.77 2.65
N VAL A 35 13.04 -11.83 1.89
CA VAL A 35 13.65 -13.05 2.44
C VAL A 35 15.08 -12.79 2.92
N GLN A 36 15.88 -12.02 2.18
CA GLN A 36 17.23 -11.63 2.59
C GLN A 36 17.22 -10.83 3.88
N THR A 37 16.41 -9.77 3.94
CA THR A 37 16.24 -8.94 5.15
C THR A 37 15.73 -9.76 6.33
N ALA A 38 14.75 -10.65 6.12
CA ALA A 38 14.27 -11.54 7.17
C ALA A 38 15.36 -12.50 7.68
N MET A 39 16.23 -12.98 6.79
CA MET A 39 17.35 -13.84 7.17
C MET A 39 18.38 -13.09 8.01
N GLU A 40 18.68 -11.84 7.66
CA GLU A 40 19.59 -10.97 8.42
C GLU A 40 19.01 -10.61 9.79
N GLU A 41 17.75 -10.13 9.84
CA GLU A 41 17.05 -9.75 11.08
C GLU A 41 16.86 -10.92 12.05
N SER A 42 16.72 -12.14 11.51
CA SER A 42 16.49 -13.32 12.33
C SER A 42 17.74 -13.82 13.04
N HIS A 43 18.94 -13.38 12.64
CA HIS A 43 20.22 -13.97 13.06
C HIS A 43 20.19 -15.51 12.99
N ILE A 44 19.51 -16.04 11.97
CA ILE A 44 19.19 -17.47 11.92
C ILE A 44 20.45 -18.32 11.77
N LEU A 45 21.46 -17.83 11.06
CA LEU A 45 22.74 -18.52 10.91
C LEU A 45 23.46 -18.68 12.26
N GLU A 46 23.50 -17.62 13.07
CA GLU A 46 24.09 -17.65 14.41
C GLU A 46 23.29 -18.55 15.36
N LYS A 47 21.96 -18.47 15.30
CA LYS A 47 21.06 -19.34 16.08
C LYS A 47 21.26 -20.82 15.74
N MET A 48 21.31 -21.17 14.44
CA MET A 48 21.57 -22.54 13.99
C MET A 48 22.94 -23.04 14.47
N ALA A 49 23.99 -22.23 14.35
CA ALA A 49 25.32 -22.59 14.83
C ALA A 49 25.35 -22.81 16.36
N ALA A 50 24.60 -21.99 17.11
CA ALA A 50 24.48 -22.12 18.57
C ALA A 50 23.65 -23.34 18.99
N GLU A 51 22.51 -23.61 18.36
CA GLU A 51 21.64 -24.76 18.64
C GLU A 51 22.34 -26.09 18.33
N ALA A 52 23.06 -26.16 17.21
CA ALA A 52 23.87 -27.31 16.85
C ALA A 52 25.10 -27.50 17.75
N SER A 53 25.48 -26.48 18.52
CA SER A 53 26.53 -26.56 19.54
C SER A 53 26.00 -27.00 20.91
N ASN A 54 24.68 -27.02 21.12
CA ASN A 54 24.06 -27.39 22.40
C ASN A 54 23.86 -28.92 22.49
N PRO A 55 24.49 -29.63 23.46
CA PRO A 55 24.29 -31.07 23.64
C PRO A 55 22.86 -31.47 24.03
N GLN A 56 22.05 -30.52 24.53
CA GLN A 56 20.71 -30.78 25.08
C GLN A 56 19.59 -30.78 24.03
N THR A 57 19.87 -30.46 22.76
CA THR A 57 18.89 -30.49 21.67
C THR A 57 18.62 -31.91 21.18
N GLY A 58 18.22 -32.81 22.08
CA GLY A 58 17.44 -34.04 21.83
C GLY A 58 17.91 -35.05 20.77
N GLY A 59 19.00 -34.80 20.05
CA GLY A 59 19.52 -35.66 19.01
C GLY A 59 20.05 -36.92 19.66
N LYS A 60 19.49 -38.08 19.28
CA LYS A 60 20.05 -39.38 19.68
C LYS A 60 21.57 -39.34 19.47
N ALA A 61 22.34 -39.60 20.52
CA ALA A 61 23.79 -39.70 20.43
C ALA A 61 24.14 -40.65 19.26
N ILE A 62 24.85 -40.13 18.25
CA ILE A 62 25.26 -40.92 17.10
C ILE A 62 26.31 -41.90 17.59
N LYS A 63 25.98 -43.19 17.61
CA LYS A 63 26.83 -44.24 18.18
C LYS A 63 28.24 -44.18 17.55
N GLY A 64 29.23 -43.84 18.38
CA GLY A 64 30.65 -43.79 18.00
C GLY A 64 31.19 -42.41 17.61
N LEU A 65 30.35 -41.38 17.51
CA LEU A 65 30.77 -39.98 17.42
C LEU A 65 30.37 -39.25 18.70
N SER A 66 31.18 -38.31 19.17
CA SER A 66 30.86 -37.51 20.36
C SER A 66 31.33 -36.06 20.21
N ASN A 67 30.84 -35.17 21.08
CA ASN A 67 31.16 -33.74 21.08
C ASN A 67 30.97 -33.06 19.71
N MET A 68 29.95 -33.48 18.95
CA MET A 68 29.66 -32.88 17.65
C MET A 68 29.17 -31.44 17.83
N LYS A 69 29.71 -30.53 17.03
CA LYS A 69 29.34 -29.10 16.99
C LYS A 69 29.44 -28.57 15.57
N VAL A 70 28.52 -27.69 15.20
CA VAL A 70 28.69 -26.86 13.99
C VAL A 70 29.63 -25.72 14.34
N LYS A 71 30.77 -25.66 13.67
CA LYS A 71 31.80 -24.65 13.85
C LYS A 71 31.46 -23.36 13.12
N ASP A 72 30.94 -23.48 11.90
CA ASP A 72 30.55 -22.39 11.02
C ASP A 72 29.52 -22.88 10.00
N VAL A 73 28.66 -21.95 9.57
CA VAL A 73 27.71 -22.10 8.47
C VAL A 73 28.05 -21.01 7.45
N LEU A 74 28.22 -21.40 6.20
CA LEU A 74 28.48 -20.48 5.10
C LEU A 74 27.22 -19.69 4.79
N GLU A 75 27.40 -18.44 4.38
CA GLU A 75 26.29 -17.61 3.91
C GLU A 75 25.55 -18.34 2.77
N PRO A 76 24.24 -18.56 2.92
CA PRO A 76 23.44 -19.27 1.93
C PRO A 76 23.21 -18.43 0.68
N VAL A 77 23.22 -19.10 -0.47
CA VAL A 77 22.66 -18.56 -1.71
C VAL A 77 21.22 -19.04 -1.83
N ILE A 78 20.27 -18.11 -1.83
CA ILE A 78 18.84 -18.40 -1.91
C ILE A 78 18.35 -18.17 -3.34
N THR A 79 17.65 -19.15 -3.90
CA THR A 79 16.97 -19.03 -5.19
C THR A 79 15.49 -19.30 -4.99
N LEU A 80 14.65 -18.34 -5.39
CA LEU A 80 13.20 -18.43 -5.31
C LEU A 80 12.59 -18.54 -6.72
N ASN A 81 11.50 -19.30 -6.84
CA ASN A 81 10.71 -19.39 -8.06
C ASN A 81 9.22 -19.45 -7.72
N PHE A 82 8.38 -18.76 -8.48
CA PHE A 82 6.94 -18.89 -8.30
C PHE A 82 6.43 -20.25 -8.77
N VAL A 83 5.50 -20.82 -8.01
CA VAL A 83 4.74 -22.01 -8.36
C VAL A 83 3.26 -21.61 -8.45
N PRO A 84 2.70 -21.52 -9.68
CA PRO A 84 1.33 -21.08 -9.89
C PRO A 84 0.32 -21.86 -9.04
N GLY A 85 -0.58 -21.12 -8.36
CA GLY A 85 -1.61 -21.68 -7.49
C GLY A 85 -1.11 -22.32 -6.20
N VAL A 86 0.18 -22.23 -5.89
CA VAL A 86 0.78 -22.85 -4.69
C VAL A 86 1.48 -21.82 -3.81
N GLY A 87 2.45 -21.08 -4.36
CA GLY A 87 3.32 -20.21 -3.57
C GLY A 87 4.71 -20.13 -4.16
N ILE A 88 5.75 -20.15 -3.32
CA ILE A 88 7.14 -19.98 -3.76
C ILE A 88 7.91 -21.28 -3.52
N PHE A 89 8.56 -21.80 -4.55
CA PHE A 89 9.58 -22.81 -4.40
C PHE A 89 10.91 -22.14 -4.04
N GLN A 90 11.55 -22.61 -2.99
CA GLN A 90 12.85 -22.13 -2.54
C GLN A 90 13.92 -23.22 -2.61
N CYS A 91 15.12 -22.81 -3.01
CA CYS A 91 16.34 -23.62 -2.96
C CYS A 91 17.44 -22.81 -2.27
N VAL A 92 17.87 -23.27 -1.10
CA VAL A 92 18.89 -22.65 -0.27
C VAL A 92 20.16 -23.49 -0.38
N SER A 93 21.20 -22.94 -1.01
CA SER A 93 22.50 -23.60 -1.15
C SER A 93 23.46 -23.06 -0.10
N THR A 94 23.97 -23.91 0.78
CA THR A 94 24.88 -23.51 1.87
C THR A 94 25.91 -24.59 2.16
N GLY A 95 26.86 -24.30 3.05
CA GLY A 95 27.77 -25.27 3.60
C GLY A 95 27.95 -25.10 5.09
N MET A 96 28.49 -26.11 5.75
CA MET A 96 28.80 -26.06 7.17
C MET A 96 30.01 -26.92 7.50
N THR A 97 30.72 -26.52 8.54
CA THR A 97 31.83 -27.28 9.11
C THR A 97 31.36 -27.91 10.42
N ILE A 98 31.35 -29.24 10.49
CA ILE A 98 31.01 -29.99 11.70
C ILE A 98 32.29 -30.55 12.31
N THR A 99 32.52 -30.26 13.59
CA THR A 99 33.67 -30.75 14.35
C THR A 99 33.24 -31.68 15.47
N GLY A 100 34.13 -32.54 15.96
CA GLY A 100 33.84 -33.41 17.11
C GLY A 100 34.94 -34.44 17.38
N LYS A 101 34.54 -35.58 17.97
CA LYS A 101 35.40 -36.73 18.24
C LYS A 101 34.90 -37.97 17.50
N SER A 102 35.83 -38.64 16.84
CA SER A 102 35.62 -39.89 16.09
C SER A 102 35.54 -41.13 16.99
N PHE A 103 35.28 -42.30 16.39
CA PHE A 103 35.24 -43.61 17.05
C PHE A 103 36.50 -43.96 17.86
N THR A 104 37.66 -43.41 17.49
CA THR A 104 38.95 -43.64 18.16
C THR A 104 39.32 -42.53 19.15
N GLY A 105 38.45 -41.53 19.34
CA GLY A 105 38.72 -40.35 20.16
C GLY A 105 39.53 -39.25 19.47
N GLY A 106 39.94 -39.46 18.21
CA GLY A 106 40.61 -38.43 17.39
C GLY A 106 39.65 -37.31 16.97
N ASN A 107 40.19 -36.10 16.72
CA ASN A 107 39.39 -34.97 16.21
C ASN A 107 38.82 -35.30 14.84
N MET A 108 37.51 -35.13 14.68
CA MET A 108 36.84 -35.20 13.38
C MET A 108 36.46 -33.81 12.90
N GLU A 109 36.56 -33.62 11.59
CA GLU A 109 36.04 -32.48 10.85
C GLU A 109 35.29 -33.02 9.62
N ILE A 110 34.10 -32.49 9.38
CA ILE A 110 33.25 -32.82 8.24
C ILE A 110 32.79 -31.50 7.63
N ASN A 111 33.25 -31.24 6.40
CA ASN A 111 32.82 -30.11 5.60
C ASN A 111 31.70 -30.58 4.68
N VAL A 112 30.51 -30.01 4.86
CA VAL A 112 29.30 -30.37 4.14
C VAL A 112 28.90 -29.21 3.24
N VAL A 113 28.59 -29.50 1.98
CA VAL A 113 27.86 -28.61 1.08
C VAL A 113 26.51 -29.27 0.82
N LEU A 114 25.44 -28.51 0.99
CA LEU A 114 24.07 -29.02 0.89
C LEU A 114 23.14 -28.02 0.24
N ASN A 115 22.05 -28.54 -0.31
CA ASN A 115 20.90 -27.76 -0.73
C ASN A 115 19.73 -28.09 0.18
N ILE A 116 18.94 -27.08 0.52
CA ILE A 116 17.65 -27.24 1.20
C ILE A 116 16.59 -26.79 0.22
N THR A 117 15.63 -27.65 -0.07
CA THR A 117 14.51 -27.32 -0.95
C THR A 117 13.22 -27.37 -0.17
N ALA A 118 12.35 -26.38 -0.34
CA ALA A 118 11.02 -26.37 0.24
C ALA A 118 10.05 -25.60 -0.66
N THR A 119 8.76 -25.81 -0.46
CA THR A 119 7.71 -25.02 -1.11
C THR A 119 6.93 -24.25 -0.04
N ASP A 120 7.00 -22.93 -0.10
CA ASP A 120 6.29 -22.03 0.81
C ASP A 120 4.92 -21.71 0.23
N ARG A 121 3.89 -22.37 0.78
CA ARG A 121 2.52 -22.14 0.37
C ARG A 121 1.98 -20.85 0.97
N ILE A 122 1.25 -20.09 0.16
CA ILE A 122 0.48 -18.95 0.67
C ILE A 122 -0.89 -19.45 1.12
N LEU A 123 -1.17 -19.28 2.40
CA LEU A 123 -2.41 -19.63 3.04
C LEU A 123 -3.04 -18.36 3.63
N GLN A 124 -4.25 -18.49 4.16
CA GLN A 124 -4.90 -17.46 4.95
C GLN A 124 -4.91 -17.90 6.41
N ASP A 125 -4.49 -17.02 7.30
CA ASP A 125 -4.57 -17.24 8.73
C ASP A 125 -6.05 -17.19 9.18
N GLU A 126 -6.47 -18.19 9.95
CA GLU A 126 -7.89 -18.34 10.33
C GLU A 126 -8.36 -17.28 11.33
N GLU A 127 -7.44 -16.76 12.17
CA GLU A 127 -7.78 -15.80 13.22
C GLU A 127 -7.80 -14.35 12.70
N THR A 128 -6.78 -14.00 11.93
CA THR A 128 -6.57 -12.62 11.44
C THR A 128 -7.12 -12.40 10.03
N GLY A 129 -7.31 -13.46 9.25
CA GLY A 129 -7.63 -13.38 7.83
C GLY A 129 -6.48 -12.87 6.95
N THR A 130 -5.27 -12.70 7.50
CA THR A 130 -4.11 -12.20 6.75
C THR A 130 -3.38 -13.33 6.01
N PRO A 131 -2.62 -13.03 4.95
CA PRO A 131 -1.82 -14.03 4.25
C PRO A 131 -0.67 -14.54 5.12
N VAL A 132 -0.42 -15.85 5.06
CA VAL A 132 0.68 -16.50 5.79
C VAL A 132 1.37 -17.52 4.89
N PHE A 133 2.70 -17.46 4.84
CA PHE A 133 3.53 -18.48 4.21
C PHE A 133 3.78 -19.64 5.16
N ARG A 134 3.64 -20.86 4.65
CA ARG A 134 3.98 -22.09 5.36
C ARG A 134 4.83 -22.99 4.48
N SER A 135 5.99 -23.40 5.00
CA SER A 135 6.89 -24.33 4.32
C SER A 135 6.31 -25.75 4.31
N GLU A 136 6.37 -26.40 3.16
CA GLU A 136 6.05 -27.81 2.97
C GLU A 136 7.14 -28.52 2.16
N GLY A 137 7.25 -29.83 2.39
CA GLY A 137 8.15 -30.68 1.59
C GLY A 137 9.62 -30.35 1.75
N CYS A 138 10.04 -29.83 2.92
CA CYS A 138 11.44 -29.53 3.16
C CYS A 138 12.32 -30.79 3.03
N GLU A 139 13.31 -30.73 2.13
CA GLU A 139 14.29 -31.79 1.88
C GLU A 139 15.71 -31.22 1.93
N VAL A 140 16.63 -31.98 2.55
CA VAL A 140 18.06 -31.64 2.60
C VAL A 140 18.83 -32.60 1.70
N ILE A 141 19.46 -32.05 0.67
CA ILE A 141 20.23 -32.77 -0.34
C ILE A 141 21.71 -32.52 -0.10
N LEU A 142 22.45 -33.57 0.25
CA LEU A 142 23.91 -33.52 0.34
C LEU A 142 24.53 -33.40 -1.07
N VAL A 143 25.22 -32.29 -1.33
CA VAL A 143 25.93 -32.04 -2.59
C VAL A 143 27.36 -32.55 -2.49
N ASN A 144 28.05 -32.26 -1.39
CA ASN A 144 29.43 -32.69 -1.18
C ASN A 144 29.71 -32.91 0.31
N VAL A 145 30.47 -33.95 0.64
CA VAL A 145 30.90 -34.26 2.00
C VAL A 145 32.39 -34.58 1.98
N LYS A 146 33.19 -33.77 2.68
CA LYS A 146 34.63 -34.01 2.88
C LYS A 146 34.90 -34.21 4.36
N THR A 147 35.69 -35.21 4.71
CA THR A 147 36.04 -35.48 6.11
C THR A 147 37.50 -35.89 6.26
N ASN A 148 38.08 -35.63 7.43
CA ASN A 148 39.41 -36.10 7.82
C ASN A 148 39.42 -37.53 8.39
N LEU A 149 38.26 -38.19 8.48
CA LEU A 149 38.16 -39.60 8.88
C LEU A 149 38.84 -40.51 7.83
N PRO A 150 39.31 -41.72 8.23
CA PRO A 150 39.93 -42.65 7.29
C PRO A 150 39.02 -42.94 6.09
N ASN A 151 39.55 -42.78 4.88
CA ASN A 151 38.79 -42.95 3.64
C ASN A 151 38.47 -44.43 3.38
N ASN A 152 37.36 -44.90 3.96
CA ASN A 152 36.82 -46.25 3.77
C ASN A 152 35.32 -46.15 3.45
N LYS A 153 34.85 -46.97 2.50
CA LYS A 153 33.44 -47.10 2.11
C LYS A 153 32.47 -47.26 3.29
N ALA A 154 32.86 -47.96 4.36
CA ALA A 154 32.04 -48.14 5.56
C ALA A 154 31.87 -46.82 6.35
N ILE A 155 32.96 -46.06 6.50
CA ILE A 155 32.96 -44.77 7.19
C ILE A 155 32.19 -43.74 6.36
N ASN A 156 32.43 -43.66 5.05
CA ASN A 156 31.72 -42.72 4.19
C ASN A 156 30.21 -43.00 4.19
N LYS A 157 29.79 -44.27 4.10
CA LYS A 157 28.37 -44.65 4.25
C LYS A 157 27.79 -44.29 5.60
N PHE A 158 28.55 -44.48 6.68
CA PHE A 158 28.12 -44.11 8.02
C PHE A 158 27.92 -42.60 8.15
N VAL A 159 28.89 -41.80 7.69
CA VAL A 159 28.84 -40.34 7.68
C VAL A 159 27.65 -39.86 6.86
N ASP A 160 27.51 -40.31 5.61
CA ASP A 160 26.38 -39.93 4.74
C ASP A 160 25.03 -40.30 5.36
N SER A 161 24.89 -41.52 5.88
CA SER A 161 23.63 -41.98 6.49
C SER A 161 23.28 -41.22 7.78
N THR A 162 24.30 -40.79 8.52
CA THR A 162 24.15 -39.98 9.73
C THR A 162 23.71 -38.57 9.36
N LEU A 163 24.42 -37.93 8.42
CA LEU A 163 24.09 -36.58 7.96
C LEU A 163 22.68 -36.51 7.37
N ARG A 164 22.29 -37.48 6.54
CA ARG A 164 20.92 -37.57 5.97
C ARG A 164 19.82 -37.72 7.02
N LYS A 165 20.13 -38.24 8.21
CA LYS A 165 19.16 -38.37 9.32
C LYS A 165 19.10 -37.14 10.21
N VAL A 166 20.23 -36.44 10.37
CA VAL A 166 20.37 -35.36 11.35
C VAL A 166 20.08 -33.99 10.71
N LEU A 167 20.62 -33.74 9.52
CA LEU A 167 20.53 -32.42 8.88
C LEU A 167 19.09 -31.96 8.60
N PRO A 168 18.14 -32.80 8.16
CA PRO A 168 16.76 -32.35 8.00
C PRO A 168 16.15 -31.77 9.30
N GLY A 169 16.39 -32.42 10.44
CA GLY A 169 15.90 -31.95 11.73
C GLY A 169 16.58 -30.68 12.25
N LEU A 170 17.76 -30.34 11.70
CA LEU A 170 18.48 -29.11 12.04
C LEU A 170 18.13 -27.96 11.07
N MET A 171 18.09 -28.24 9.77
CA MET A 171 18.04 -27.22 8.72
C MET A 171 16.61 -26.87 8.30
N CYS A 172 15.66 -27.81 8.33
CA CYS A 172 14.28 -27.49 7.95
C CYS A 172 13.60 -26.50 8.91
N PRO A 173 13.76 -26.61 10.24
CA PRO A 173 13.20 -25.61 11.16
C PRO A 173 13.74 -24.19 10.94
N ALA A 174 14.92 -24.04 10.32
CA ALA A 174 15.47 -22.73 10.01
C ALA A 174 14.66 -22.00 8.94
N ILE A 175 14.10 -22.73 7.98
CA ILE A 175 13.15 -22.18 7.00
C ILE A 175 11.94 -21.62 7.74
N ASP A 176 11.32 -22.41 8.63
CA ASP A 176 10.16 -21.97 9.40
C ASP A 176 10.48 -20.73 10.24
N ALA A 177 11.68 -20.68 10.83
CA ALA A 177 12.15 -19.53 11.61
C ALA A 177 12.27 -18.25 10.76
N VAL A 178 12.75 -18.33 9.52
CA VAL A 178 12.78 -17.17 8.60
C VAL A 178 11.36 -16.77 8.20
N LEU A 179 10.48 -17.75 7.93
CA LEU A 179 9.08 -17.47 7.59
C LEU A 179 8.33 -16.74 8.70
N VAL A 180 8.67 -16.93 9.98
CA VAL A 180 8.09 -16.12 11.08
C VAL A 180 8.32 -14.63 10.86
N TYR A 181 9.50 -14.24 10.37
CA TYR A 181 9.84 -12.83 10.11
C TYR A 181 9.15 -12.33 8.84
N VAL A 182 9.14 -13.13 7.76
CA VAL A 182 8.42 -12.79 6.53
C VAL A 182 6.92 -12.60 6.81
N ASN A 183 6.29 -13.53 7.53
CA ASN A 183 4.87 -13.49 7.89
C ASN A 183 4.53 -12.29 8.77
N LYS A 184 5.41 -11.92 9.71
CA LYS A 184 5.22 -10.72 10.53
C LYS A 184 5.06 -9.46 9.68
N LYS A 185 5.71 -9.39 8.51
CA LYS A 185 5.60 -8.24 7.59
C LYS A 185 4.25 -8.17 6.86
N TRP A 186 3.35 -9.15 7.00
CA TRP A 186 1.96 -9.09 6.48
C TRP A 186 0.93 -8.62 7.51
N THR A 187 1.31 -8.54 8.79
CA THR A 187 0.37 -8.39 9.92
C THR A 187 -0.53 -7.15 9.79
N ASN A 188 0.05 -6.03 9.35
CA ASN A 188 -0.64 -4.74 9.30
C ASN A 188 -1.45 -4.52 8.01
N LEU A 189 -1.42 -5.46 7.05
CA LEU A 189 -1.98 -5.29 5.72
C LEU A 189 -3.45 -4.85 5.74
N THR A 190 -4.22 -5.40 6.69
CA THR A 190 -5.66 -5.14 6.80
C THR A 190 -6.03 -4.21 7.95
N ASP A 191 -5.06 -3.53 8.54
CA ASP A 191 -5.31 -2.57 9.62
C ASP A 191 -5.93 -1.27 9.06
N PRO A 192 -6.91 -0.66 9.76
CA PRO A 192 -7.41 0.66 9.37
C PRO A 192 -6.33 1.74 9.54
N MET A 193 -6.00 2.42 8.46
CA MET A 193 -4.98 3.47 8.40
C MET A 193 -5.64 4.86 8.45
N PRO A 194 -5.19 5.78 9.32
CA PRO A 194 -5.83 7.09 9.45
C PRO A 194 -5.49 8.06 8.30
N VAL A 195 -6.49 8.83 7.90
CA VAL A 195 -6.38 10.03 7.06
C VAL A 195 -6.62 11.26 7.95
N ASP A 196 -5.57 11.63 8.71
CA ASP A 196 -5.62 12.62 9.80
C ASP A 196 -6.87 12.44 10.69
N ARG A 197 -7.72 13.45 10.83
CA ARG A 197 -8.97 13.39 11.62
C ARG A 197 -10.21 13.12 10.78
N MET A 198 -10.06 12.85 9.49
CA MET A 198 -11.19 12.78 8.55
C MET A 198 -11.81 11.39 8.51
N GLY A 199 -11.00 10.35 8.67
CA GLY A 199 -11.45 8.97 8.63
C GLY A 199 -10.31 7.98 8.52
N THR A 200 -10.63 6.78 8.06
CA THR A 200 -9.70 5.67 7.86
C THR A 200 -9.89 5.01 6.50
N VAL A 201 -8.81 4.39 6.03
CA VAL A 201 -8.76 3.55 4.84
C VAL A 201 -8.22 2.19 5.27
N LYS A 202 -8.88 1.11 4.86
CA LYS A 202 -8.45 -0.26 5.14
C LYS A 202 -8.33 -1.02 3.83
N TYR A 203 -7.19 -1.66 3.60
CA TYR A 203 -6.94 -2.54 2.46
C TYR A 203 -7.39 -3.96 2.77
N ALA A 204 -8.71 -4.19 2.80
CA ALA A 204 -9.25 -5.53 3.00
C ALA A 204 -9.03 -6.39 1.73
N LEU A 205 -8.82 -7.69 1.92
CA LEU A 205 -8.59 -8.63 0.82
C LEU A 205 -9.92 -9.12 0.24
N THR A 206 -9.99 -9.21 -1.09
CA THR A 206 -11.11 -9.86 -1.79
C THR A 206 -11.01 -11.38 -1.69
N SER A 207 -9.79 -11.90 -1.72
CA SER A 207 -9.44 -13.32 -1.61
C SER A 207 -8.01 -13.47 -1.09
N PRO A 208 -7.59 -14.68 -0.65
CA PRO A 208 -6.17 -14.94 -0.39
C PRO A 208 -5.31 -14.61 -1.62
N PRO A 209 -4.06 -14.15 -1.43
CA PRO A 209 -3.17 -13.85 -2.55
C PRO A 209 -2.97 -15.05 -3.47
N ALA A 210 -3.01 -14.82 -4.77
CA ALA A 210 -2.86 -15.84 -5.79
C ALA A 210 -1.45 -15.81 -6.37
N THR A 211 -0.76 -16.95 -6.41
CA THR A 211 0.55 -17.03 -7.07
C THR A 211 0.40 -17.36 -8.55
N THR A 212 1.02 -16.57 -9.41
CA THR A 212 1.10 -16.80 -10.86
C THR A 212 2.48 -17.35 -11.25
N ALA A 213 2.81 -17.41 -12.55
CA ALA A 213 4.14 -17.81 -12.98
C ALA A 213 5.21 -16.71 -12.79
N SER A 214 4.79 -15.46 -12.51
CA SER A 214 5.67 -14.29 -12.54
C SER A 214 5.54 -13.35 -11.35
N HIS A 215 4.47 -13.46 -10.56
CA HIS A 215 4.22 -12.62 -9.37
C HIS A 215 3.21 -13.28 -8.43
N ILE A 216 3.14 -12.79 -7.20
CA ILE A 216 1.98 -12.96 -6.31
C ILE A 216 1.03 -11.79 -6.56
N GLN A 217 -0.23 -12.10 -6.80
CA GLN A 217 -1.30 -11.13 -6.97
C GLN A 217 -2.10 -10.99 -5.67
N VAL A 218 -2.27 -9.77 -5.20
CA VAL A 218 -3.06 -9.40 -4.02
C VAL A 218 -4.17 -8.46 -4.46
N ASP A 219 -5.41 -8.93 -4.35
CA ASP A 219 -6.59 -8.18 -4.77
C ASP A 219 -7.27 -7.54 -3.56
N PHE A 220 -7.37 -6.21 -3.57
CA PHE A 220 -7.98 -5.46 -2.47
C PHE A 220 -9.42 -5.03 -2.78
N SER A 221 -10.27 -5.19 -1.78
CA SER A 221 -11.59 -4.55 -1.68
C SER A 221 -11.51 -3.49 -0.59
N PRO A 222 -10.95 -2.29 -0.89
CA PRO A 222 -10.69 -1.30 0.14
C PRO A 222 -11.96 -0.77 0.78
N VAL A 223 -11.85 -0.40 2.06
CA VAL A 223 -12.93 0.16 2.87
C VAL A 223 -12.53 1.56 3.31
N VAL A 224 -13.32 2.55 2.91
CA VAL A 224 -13.15 3.95 3.29
C VAL A 224 -14.24 4.33 4.30
N GLN A 225 -13.85 4.85 5.45
CA GLN A 225 -14.76 5.13 6.56
C GLN A 225 -14.53 6.52 7.14
N LEU A 226 -15.60 7.31 7.27
CA LEU A 226 -15.58 8.58 7.99
C LEU A 226 -15.33 8.37 9.49
N GLN A 227 -14.80 9.38 10.18
CA GLN A 227 -14.59 9.32 11.64
C GLN A 227 -15.86 8.97 12.44
N GLU A 228 -17.04 9.31 11.92
CA GLU A 228 -18.35 9.01 12.53
C GLU A 228 -18.80 7.54 12.32
N GLY A 229 -17.97 6.72 11.65
CA GLY A 229 -18.22 5.30 11.40
C GLY A 229 -18.96 5.00 10.09
N GLN A 230 -19.44 6.03 9.38
CA GLN A 230 -20.12 5.86 8.10
C GLN A 230 -19.15 5.44 6.99
N LEU A 231 -19.50 4.38 6.26
CA LEU A 231 -18.74 3.92 5.10
C LEU A 231 -19.01 4.79 3.88
N ILE A 232 -17.95 5.06 3.10
CA ILE A 232 -18.04 5.69 1.78
C ILE A 232 -18.06 4.57 0.74
N PRO A 233 -19.14 4.43 -0.04
CA PRO A 233 -19.23 3.38 -1.05
C PRO A 233 -18.27 3.67 -2.20
N LEU A 234 -17.58 2.62 -2.68
CA LEU A 234 -16.85 2.68 -3.94
C LEU A 234 -17.85 2.57 -5.11
N ALA A 235 -17.67 3.41 -6.13
CA ALA A 235 -18.46 3.29 -7.34
C ALA A 235 -18.02 2.06 -8.14
N THR A 236 -18.97 1.24 -8.58
CA THR A 236 -18.72 0.13 -9.51
C THR A 236 -18.86 0.68 -10.92
N ASN A 237 -17.73 0.89 -11.61
CA ASN A 237 -17.75 1.40 -12.98
C ASN A 237 -17.90 0.28 -14.03
N GLY A 238 -17.84 -0.99 -13.63
CA GLY A 238 -17.98 -2.14 -14.55
C GLY A 238 -16.75 -2.39 -15.42
N SER A 239 -15.76 -1.49 -15.39
CA SER A 239 -14.38 -1.74 -15.80
C SER A 239 -13.54 -2.03 -14.55
N SER A 240 -12.86 -3.18 -14.57
CA SER A 240 -11.81 -3.46 -13.59
C SER A 240 -10.51 -2.86 -14.12
N PRO A 241 -9.78 -2.08 -13.32
CA PRO A 241 -8.52 -1.50 -13.78
C PRO A 241 -7.50 -2.62 -14.03
N GLU A 242 -6.80 -2.53 -15.16
CA GLU A 242 -5.77 -3.49 -15.55
C GLU A 242 -4.40 -2.83 -15.52
N PHE A 243 -3.38 -3.60 -15.13
CA PHE A 243 -1.99 -3.14 -15.25
C PHE A 243 -1.60 -3.00 -16.72
N PRO A 244 -0.79 -1.98 -17.10
CA PRO A 244 -0.27 -1.85 -18.45
C PRO A 244 0.45 -3.11 -18.95
N GLU A 245 0.35 -3.39 -20.24
CA GLU A 245 1.03 -4.52 -20.88
C GLU A 245 2.57 -4.34 -20.83
N GLY A 246 3.30 -5.42 -20.55
CA GLY A 246 4.77 -5.46 -20.63
C GLY A 246 5.54 -5.36 -19.31
N SER A 247 4.88 -5.01 -18.20
CA SER A 247 5.51 -4.87 -16.86
C SER A 247 5.38 -6.12 -15.97
N ALA A 248 5.02 -7.29 -16.53
CA ALA A 248 4.57 -8.45 -15.75
C ALA A 248 5.55 -9.02 -14.71
N LYS A 249 6.83 -8.62 -14.78
CA LYS A 249 7.89 -9.04 -13.85
C LYS A 249 8.14 -8.06 -12.70
N ASP A 250 7.70 -6.83 -12.84
CA ASP A 250 8.00 -5.79 -11.87
C ASP A 250 6.90 -5.76 -10.80
N SER A 251 7.30 -5.48 -9.56
CA SER A 251 6.34 -5.28 -8.48
C SER A 251 5.59 -3.97 -8.68
N GLN A 252 4.26 -4.01 -8.63
CA GLN A 252 3.43 -2.84 -8.95
C GLN A 252 2.18 -2.79 -8.08
N LEU A 253 1.83 -1.59 -7.61
CA LEU A 253 0.54 -1.29 -6.98
C LEU A 253 -0.32 -0.46 -7.94
N LEU A 254 -1.55 -0.86 -8.15
CA LEU A 254 -2.54 -0.15 -8.94
C LEU A 254 -3.66 0.35 -8.01
N LEU A 255 -4.02 1.62 -8.13
CA LEU A 255 -5.10 2.27 -7.41
C LEU A 255 -6.12 2.82 -8.41
N SER A 256 -7.37 2.35 -8.34
CA SER A 256 -8.43 2.84 -9.24
C SER A 256 -8.83 4.29 -8.96
N ASP A 257 -9.33 4.99 -9.97
CA ASP A 257 -9.89 6.33 -9.82
C ASP A 257 -11.13 6.35 -8.92
N THR A 258 -11.91 5.25 -8.86
CA THR A 258 -13.08 5.09 -7.99
C THR A 258 -12.66 4.97 -6.53
N PHE A 259 -11.56 4.27 -6.25
CA PHE A 259 -11.00 4.19 -4.92
C PHE A 259 -10.42 5.54 -4.48
N LEU A 260 -9.60 6.19 -5.30
CA LEU A 260 -9.08 7.53 -4.99
C LEU A 260 -10.21 8.58 -4.82
N THR A 261 -11.30 8.44 -5.58
CA THR A 261 -12.53 9.23 -5.41
C THR A 261 -13.14 9.02 -4.02
N ALA A 262 -13.23 7.76 -3.56
CA ALA A 262 -13.76 7.45 -2.23
C ALA A 262 -12.85 8.01 -1.13
N GLU A 263 -11.53 7.91 -1.27
CA GLU A 263 -10.57 8.48 -0.31
C GLU A 263 -10.66 10.01 -0.23
N LEU A 264 -10.71 10.70 -1.38
CA LEU A 264 -10.84 12.16 -1.42
C LEU A 264 -12.18 12.66 -0.88
N ALA A 265 -13.22 11.83 -0.88
CA ALA A 265 -14.49 12.16 -0.24
C ALA A 265 -14.34 12.38 1.29
N LEU A 266 -13.35 11.75 1.94
CA LEU A 266 -13.01 12.05 3.34
C LEU A 266 -12.62 13.53 3.54
N LEU A 267 -12.00 14.13 2.52
CA LEU A 267 -11.48 15.50 2.58
C LEU A 267 -12.51 16.56 2.19
N GLN A 268 -13.73 16.18 1.77
CA GLN A 268 -14.74 17.08 1.23
C GLN A 268 -14.98 18.33 2.10
N LYS A 269 -15.14 18.14 3.42
CA LYS A 269 -15.40 19.24 4.37
C LYS A 269 -14.18 20.12 4.59
N SER A 270 -12.97 19.55 4.52
CA SER A 270 -11.70 20.27 4.70
C SER A 270 -11.37 21.19 3.54
N LEU A 271 -11.89 20.86 2.35
CA LEU A 271 -11.80 21.67 1.12
C LEU A 271 -12.73 22.90 1.14
N GLU A 272 -13.63 23.03 2.12
CA GLU A 272 -14.46 24.23 2.27
C GLU A 272 -13.68 25.41 2.85
N VAL A 273 -14.04 26.61 2.40
CA VAL A 273 -13.49 27.88 2.91
C VAL A 273 -14.62 28.69 3.50
N ASN A 274 -14.45 29.09 4.76
CA ASN A 274 -15.38 29.99 5.45
C ASN A 274 -14.84 31.42 5.52
N LEU A 275 -15.72 32.40 5.78
CA LEU A 275 -15.35 33.83 5.83
C LEU A 275 -14.27 34.21 6.87
N LYS A 276 -14.06 33.36 7.87
CA LYS A 276 -13.06 33.54 8.93
C LYS A 276 -11.78 32.74 8.67
N ASP A 277 -11.73 32.00 7.56
CA ASP A 277 -10.60 31.16 7.23
C ASP A 277 -9.36 32.01 6.97
N LYS A 278 -8.31 31.77 7.75
CA LYS A 278 -7.05 32.49 7.64
C LYS A 278 -6.16 31.94 6.52
N ARG A 279 -6.46 30.75 6.00
CA ARG A 279 -5.71 30.09 4.91
C ARG A 279 -5.85 30.84 3.60
N VAL A 280 -7.03 31.43 3.36
CA VAL A 280 -7.25 32.28 2.20
C VAL A 280 -6.54 33.61 2.40
N ARG A 281 -5.41 33.77 1.70
CA ARG A 281 -4.67 35.04 1.64
C ARG A 281 -5.65 36.15 1.27
N LYS A 282 -5.61 37.27 2.01
CA LYS A 282 -6.36 38.48 1.66
C LYS A 282 -5.91 38.92 0.26
N LEU A 283 -6.66 38.54 -0.77
CA LEU A 283 -6.52 39.15 -2.06
C LEU A 283 -6.86 40.64 -1.90
N SER A 284 -6.04 41.53 -2.47
CA SER A 284 -6.26 42.99 -2.44
C SER A 284 -7.48 43.44 -3.26
N GLN A 285 -8.42 42.52 -3.53
CA GLN A 285 -9.60 42.76 -4.33
C GLN A 285 -10.66 43.47 -3.50
N THR A 286 -11.32 44.43 -4.13
CA THR A 286 -12.35 45.25 -3.50
C THR A 286 -13.58 45.33 -4.39
N THR A 287 -14.68 45.84 -3.83
CA THR A 287 -15.88 46.18 -4.61
C THR A 287 -15.59 47.12 -5.79
N ARG A 288 -14.48 47.89 -5.76
CA ARG A 288 -14.05 48.69 -6.91
C ARG A 288 -13.55 47.83 -8.07
N THR A 289 -12.77 46.78 -7.79
CA THR A 289 -12.34 45.85 -8.85
C THR A 289 -13.53 45.11 -9.43
N LEU A 290 -14.41 44.61 -8.56
CA LEU A 290 -15.62 43.90 -8.98
C LEU A 290 -16.57 44.79 -9.82
N ALA A 291 -16.62 46.09 -9.52
CA ALA A 291 -17.42 47.05 -10.30
C ALA A 291 -16.97 47.19 -11.76
N GLY A 292 -15.73 46.81 -12.10
CA GLY A 292 -15.27 46.75 -13.49
C GLY A 292 -15.95 45.63 -14.30
N PHE A 293 -16.42 44.58 -13.63
CA PHE A 293 -17.13 43.46 -14.24
C PHE A 293 -18.65 43.56 -14.06
N ILE A 294 -19.09 44.11 -12.92
CA ILE A 294 -20.50 44.26 -12.56
C ILE A 294 -20.78 45.72 -12.17
N PRO A 295 -21.16 46.59 -13.12
CA PRO A 295 -21.35 48.02 -12.87
C PRO A 295 -22.36 48.35 -11.75
N GLN A 296 -23.31 47.46 -11.48
CA GLN A 296 -24.29 47.57 -10.39
C GLN A 296 -23.62 47.64 -9.00
N VAL A 297 -22.41 47.06 -8.85
CA VAL A 297 -21.62 47.15 -7.62
C VAL A 297 -21.20 48.59 -7.33
N ALA A 298 -20.84 49.37 -8.35
CA ALA A 298 -20.48 50.79 -8.17
C ALA A 298 -21.66 51.63 -7.67
N LYS A 299 -22.89 51.29 -8.08
CA LYS A 299 -24.13 51.94 -7.59
C LYS A 299 -24.37 51.68 -6.10
N SER A 300 -24.03 50.47 -5.63
CA SER A 300 -24.24 50.06 -4.24
C SER A 300 -23.08 50.41 -3.30
N TYR A 301 -21.87 50.60 -3.83
CA TYR A 301 -20.64 50.76 -3.03
C TYR A 301 -19.76 51.89 -3.55
N HIS A 302 -20.04 53.14 -3.14
CA HIS A 302 -19.23 54.32 -3.53
C HIS A 302 -17.81 54.35 -2.93
N LYS A 303 -17.59 53.68 -1.79
CA LYS A 303 -16.26 53.52 -1.19
C LYS A 303 -15.82 52.06 -1.32
N PRO A 304 -14.59 51.76 -1.79
CA PRO A 304 -14.09 50.40 -1.91
C PRO A 304 -14.22 49.64 -0.58
N LYS A 305 -14.79 48.43 -0.65
CA LYS A 305 -14.85 47.49 0.47
C LYS A 305 -14.04 46.24 0.10
N PRO A 306 -13.26 45.67 1.03
CA PRO A 306 -12.63 44.37 0.82
C PRO A 306 -13.66 43.31 0.45
N LEU A 307 -13.31 42.43 -0.49
CA LEU A 307 -14.09 41.26 -0.82
C LEU A 307 -13.69 40.08 0.07
N LEU A 308 -14.66 39.26 0.44
CA LEU A 308 -14.48 38.00 1.15
C LEU A 308 -15.16 36.90 0.35
N ILE A 309 -14.62 35.69 0.39
CA ILE A 309 -15.21 34.54 -0.26
C ILE A 309 -15.61 33.48 0.75
N LYS A 310 -16.61 32.71 0.38
CA LYS A 310 -16.93 31.43 0.97
C LYS A 310 -17.00 30.40 -0.14
N VAL A 311 -16.33 29.26 0.05
CA VAL A 311 -16.40 28.12 -0.86
C VAL A 311 -17.03 26.95 -0.11
N LYS A 312 -18.06 26.35 -0.69
CA LYS A 312 -18.66 25.10 -0.21
C LYS A 312 -18.51 24.03 -1.27
N ILE A 313 -18.28 22.79 -0.85
CA ILE A 313 -18.18 21.64 -1.75
C ILE A 313 -19.47 20.83 -1.63
N ASN A 314 -20.32 20.95 -2.63
CA ASN A 314 -21.71 20.48 -2.59
C ASN A 314 -21.82 18.97 -2.88
N LYS A 315 -20.85 18.39 -3.58
CA LYS A 315 -20.75 16.94 -3.86
C LYS A 315 -19.34 16.46 -3.51
N PRO A 316 -19.14 15.18 -3.13
CA PRO A 316 -17.81 14.63 -2.95
C PRO A 316 -16.91 14.90 -4.18
N PRO A 317 -15.61 15.20 -3.98
CA PRO A 317 -14.66 15.27 -5.08
C PRO A 317 -14.69 13.98 -5.90
N LYS A 318 -14.58 14.09 -7.22
CA LYS A 318 -14.48 12.94 -8.12
C LYS A 318 -13.17 12.98 -8.88
N VAL A 319 -12.45 11.88 -8.92
CA VAL A 319 -11.26 11.68 -9.77
C VAL A 319 -11.70 11.07 -11.09
N THR A 320 -11.07 11.50 -12.18
CA THR A 320 -11.11 10.81 -13.46
C THR A 320 -9.71 10.72 -14.02
N MET A 321 -9.37 9.58 -14.60
CA MET A 321 -8.03 9.31 -15.12
C MET A 321 -8.07 8.94 -16.59
N LYS A 322 -7.19 9.57 -17.36
CA LYS A 322 -6.85 9.19 -18.73
C LYS A 322 -5.34 9.03 -18.79
N ALA A 323 -4.84 8.30 -19.78
CA ALA A 323 -3.40 8.13 -19.98
C ALA A 323 -2.63 9.46 -19.83
N GLY A 324 -1.73 9.51 -18.84
CA GLY A 324 -0.90 10.65 -18.48
C GLY A 324 -1.58 11.83 -17.77
N LYS A 325 -2.89 11.78 -17.51
CA LYS A 325 -3.62 12.92 -16.92
C LYS A 325 -4.71 12.49 -15.93
N SER A 326 -4.62 13.01 -14.71
CA SER A 326 -5.63 12.85 -13.65
C SER A 326 -6.30 14.18 -13.32
N LEU A 327 -7.62 14.19 -13.24
CA LEU A 327 -8.44 15.37 -12.92
C LEU A 327 -9.29 15.14 -11.68
N MET A 328 -9.20 16.06 -10.72
CA MET A 328 -10.15 16.20 -9.61
C MET A 328 -11.26 17.18 -9.97
N HIS A 329 -12.49 16.71 -9.98
CA HIS A 329 -13.70 17.51 -10.17
C HIS A 329 -14.25 17.95 -8.81
N LEU A 330 -14.29 19.27 -8.60
CA LEU A 330 -14.92 19.89 -7.45
C LEU A 330 -16.23 20.56 -7.88
N HIS A 331 -17.34 19.99 -7.43
CA HIS A 331 -18.67 20.58 -7.59
C HIS A 331 -19.05 21.33 -6.31
N GLY A 332 -19.23 22.63 -6.42
CA GLY A 332 -19.38 23.49 -5.25
C GLY A 332 -20.14 24.77 -5.53
N SER A 333 -20.11 25.65 -4.53
CA SER A 333 -20.59 27.00 -4.67
C SER A 333 -19.59 28.00 -4.12
N LEU A 334 -19.44 29.10 -4.84
CA LEU A 334 -18.59 30.22 -4.51
C LEU A 334 -19.48 31.42 -4.22
N GLU A 335 -19.47 31.90 -2.98
CA GLU A 335 -20.25 33.04 -2.54
C GLU A 335 -19.33 34.21 -2.18
N MET A 336 -19.62 35.38 -2.76
CA MET A 336 -18.79 36.57 -2.60
C MET A 336 -19.49 37.61 -1.75
N PHE A 337 -18.73 38.19 -0.82
CA PHE A 337 -19.24 39.13 0.17
C PHE A 337 -18.45 40.43 0.15
N ALA A 338 -19.12 41.54 0.44
CA ALA A 338 -18.46 42.80 0.78
C ALA A 338 -18.31 42.93 2.30
N ALA A 339 -17.08 43.15 2.76
CA ALA A 339 -16.79 43.40 4.17
C ALA A 339 -17.47 44.70 4.67
N ARG A 340 -17.99 44.66 5.90
CA ARG A 340 -18.58 45.81 6.57
C ARG A 340 -17.70 46.26 7.74
N ARG A 341 -17.84 47.54 8.13
CA ARG A 341 -17.13 48.10 9.29
C ARG A 341 -17.79 47.65 10.61
N HIS A 342 -17.03 47.75 11.70
CA HIS A 342 -17.51 47.63 13.09
C HIS A 342 -18.12 46.25 13.44
N GLY A 343 -17.46 45.15 13.06
CA GLY A 343 -17.87 43.79 13.45
C GLY A 343 -19.20 43.31 12.83
N LYS A 344 -19.84 44.12 11.97
CA LYS A 344 -21.07 43.73 11.28
C LYS A 344 -20.81 42.57 10.32
N HIS A 345 -21.78 41.66 10.20
CA HIS A 345 -21.73 40.58 9.23
C HIS A 345 -21.52 41.09 7.80
N PRO A 346 -20.60 40.49 7.03
CA PRO A 346 -20.41 40.81 5.61
C PRO A 346 -21.72 40.71 4.81
N LYS A 347 -21.89 41.54 3.78
CA LYS A 347 -23.07 41.46 2.90
C LYS A 347 -22.76 40.52 1.74
N SER A 348 -23.57 39.47 1.56
CA SER A 348 -23.51 38.64 0.35
C SER A 348 -23.86 39.48 -0.87
N LEU A 349 -23.01 39.43 -1.90
CA LEU A 349 -23.20 40.12 -3.18
C LEU A 349 -23.88 39.18 -4.16
N PHE A 350 -23.34 37.98 -4.34
CA PHE A 350 -23.88 36.93 -5.18
C PHE A 350 -23.27 35.57 -4.81
N ARG A 351 -23.96 34.51 -5.23
CA ARG A 351 -23.53 33.12 -5.12
C ARG A 351 -23.51 32.48 -6.51
N LEU A 352 -22.40 31.82 -6.82
CA LEU A 352 -22.19 31.10 -8.06
C LEU A 352 -22.13 29.60 -7.77
N GLU A 353 -22.76 28.79 -8.60
CA GLU A 353 -22.48 27.36 -8.70
C GLU A 353 -21.27 27.16 -9.61
N THR A 354 -20.34 26.31 -9.16
CA THR A 354 -19.03 26.12 -9.80
C THR A 354 -18.73 24.66 -10.01
N HIS A 355 -18.22 24.31 -11.18
CA HIS A 355 -17.53 23.05 -11.46
C HIS A 355 -16.07 23.37 -11.79
N ILE A 356 -15.16 23.00 -10.91
CA ILE A 356 -13.73 23.27 -11.03
C ILE A 356 -13.04 21.96 -11.38
N GLY A 357 -12.26 21.94 -12.46
CA GLY A 357 -11.35 20.85 -12.81
C GLY A 357 -9.94 21.20 -12.36
N LEU A 358 -9.37 20.38 -11.49
CA LEU A 358 -7.99 20.51 -11.03
C LEU A 358 -7.16 19.34 -11.56
N GLU A 359 -6.02 19.62 -12.18
CA GLU A 359 -5.07 18.58 -12.56
C GLU A 359 -4.28 18.13 -11.33
N ILE A 360 -4.19 16.82 -11.12
CA ILE A 360 -3.52 16.20 -9.99
C ILE A 360 -2.13 15.73 -10.42
N HIS A 361 -1.12 16.14 -9.67
CA HIS A 361 0.24 15.62 -9.75
C HIS A 361 0.50 14.76 -8.50
N TYR A 362 0.82 13.49 -8.73
CA TYR A 362 1.08 12.53 -7.66
C TYR A 362 2.56 12.46 -7.31
N SER A 363 2.84 12.22 -6.04
CA SER A 363 4.17 11.90 -5.53
C SER A 363 4.04 11.01 -4.30
N VAL A 364 5.12 10.35 -3.88
CA VAL A 364 5.15 9.61 -2.62
C VAL A 364 6.13 10.26 -1.66
N HIS A 365 5.73 10.36 -0.39
CA HIS A 365 6.58 10.83 0.70
C HIS A 365 6.13 10.15 1.99
N GLU A 366 7.07 9.63 2.78
CA GLU A 366 6.80 8.87 4.02
C GLU A 366 5.79 7.72 3.77
N ASN A 367 5.94 7.02 2.64
CA ASN A 367 5.04 5.92 2.24
C ASN A 367 3.56 6.31 2.13
N ARG A 368 3.28 7.60 1.88
CA ARG A 368 1.94 8.12 1.61
C ARG A 368 1.86 8.70 0.21
N LEU A 369 0.73 8.47 -0.45
CA LEU A 369 0.42 9.10 -1.73
C LEU A 369 0.06 10.57 -1.48
N GLN A 370 0.98 11.46 -1.84
CA GLN A 370 0.75 12.90 -1.82
C GLN A 370 0.19 13.38 -3.16
N MET A 371 -0.57 14.47 -3.09
CA MET A 371 -1.16 15.11 -4.25
C MET A 371 -0.92 16.62 -4.19
N ALA A 372 -0.44 17.17 -5.30
CA ALA A 372 -0.47 18.59 -5.57
C ALA A 372 -1.40 18.86 -6.75
N THR A 373 -2.08 20.01 -6.74
CA THR A 373 -3.02 20.36 -7.79
C THR A 373 -2.71 21.70 -8.45
N SER A 374 -3.06 21.77 -9.72
CA SER A 374 -3.07 23.00 -10.51
C SER A 374 -4.45 23.20 -11.16
N LEU A 375 -4.79 24.44 -11.53
CA LEU A 375 -6.06 24.69 -12.21
C LEU A 375 -5.96 24.21 -13.64
N ASP A 376 -6.72 23.18 -14.00
CA ASP A 376 -6.92 22.80 -15.40
C ASP A 376 -7.93 23.75 -16.04
N SER A 377 -9.15 23.81 -15.49
CA SER A 377 -10.23 24.59 -16.08
C SER A 377 -11.36 24.92 -15.09
N LEU A 378 -12.03 26.04 -15.32
CA LEU A 378 -13.33 26.34 -14.73
C LEU A 378 -14.41 25.79 -15.67
N LEU A 379 -14.79 24.53 -15.46
CA LEU A 379 -15.67 23.75 -16.34
C LEU A 379 -17.09 24.32 -16.42
N SER A 380 -17.60 24.88 -15.32
CA SER A 380 -18.86 25.63 -15.34
C SER A 380 -18.92 26.72 -14.27
N LEU A 381 -19.62 27.80 -14.61
CA LEU A 381 -19.89 28.92 -13.73
C LEU A 381 -21.30 29.44 -14.02
N SER A 382 -22.21 29.31 -13.06
CA SER A 382 -23.58 29.81 -13.20
C SER A 382 -24.02 30.54 -11.93
N ARG A 383 -24.92 31.53 -12.07
CA ARG A 383 -25.39 32.31 -10.93
C ARG A 383 -26.57 31.63 -10.25
N GLU A 384 -26.38 31.28 -8.98
CA GLU A 384 -27.45 30.74 -8.13
C GLU A 384 -28.31 31.88 -7.54
N SER A 385 -27.67 32.96 -7.08
CA SER A 385 -28.37 34.14 -6.54
C SER A 385 -27.52 35.40 -6.61
N SER A 386 -28.16 36.57 -6.60
CA SER A 386 -27.49 37.87 -6.60
C SER A 386 -28.32 38.93 -5.87
N SER A 387 -27.70 39.69 -4.98
CA SER A 387 -28.28 40.86 -4.30
C SER A 387 -27.91 42.19 -4.97
N ILE A 388 -27.04 42.16 -5.99
CA ILE A 388 -26.58 43.32 -6.75
C ILE A 388 -27.29 43.47 -8.11
N GLY A 389 -28.18 42.54 -8.44
CA GLY A 389 -28.93 42.49 -9.71
C GLY A 389 -28.30 41.55 -10.73
N ASP A 390 -28.78 41.63 -11.96
CA ASP A 390 -28.34 40.77 -13.06
C ASP A 390 -26.98 41.18 -13.61
N PHE A 391 -26.15 40.18 -13.90
CA PHE A 391 -24.88 40.30 -14.61
C PHE A 391 -24.60 39.00 -15.38
N GLN A 392 -23.76 39.10 -16.42
CA GLN A 392 -23.30 37.94 -17.18
C GLN A 392 -22.15 37.25 -16.45
N GLU A 393 -22.28 35.95 -16.20
CA GLU A 393 -21.29 35.13 -15.49
C GLU A 393 -19.98 35.02 -16.27
N THR A 394 -20.06 35.01 -17.60
CA THR A 394 -18.89 34.98 -18.50
C THR A 394 -17.97 36.17 -18.31
N ALA A 395 -18.50 37.33 -17.90
CA ALA A 395 -17.68 38.51 -17.59
C ALA A 395 -16.83 38.31 -16.32
N LEU A 396 -17.25 37.41 -15.43
CA LEU A 396 -16.51 37.08 -14.21
C LEU A 396 -15.51 35.94 -14.38
N THR A 397 -15.55 35.16 -15.46
CA THR A 397 -14.73 33.95 -15.61
C THR A 397 -13.25 34.20 -15.32
N GLY A 398 -12.63 35.20 -15.96
CA GLY A 398 -11.23 35.54 -15.72
C GLY A 398 -10.94 36.00 -14.28
N PHE A 399 -11.86 36.76 -13.69
CA PHE A 399 -11.74 37.22 -12.29
C PHE A 399 -11.82 36.06 -11.29
N ILE A 400 -12.76 35.12 -11.51
CA ILE A 400 -12.93 33.94 -10.66
C ILE A 400 -11.76 32.96 -10.84
N THR A 401 -11.31 32.71 -12.06
CA THR A 401 -10.12 31.90 -12.35
C THR A 401 -8.88 32.42 -11.63
N ASP A 402 -8.60 33.74 -11.72
CA ASP A 402 -7.48 34.38 -11.02
C ASP A 402 -7.58 34.21 -9.49
N TYR A 403 -8.79 34.36 -8.95
CA TYR A 403 -9.07 34.15 -7.54
C TYR A 403 -8.77 32.70 -7.12
N LEU A 404 -9.29 31.73 -7.87
CA LEU A 404 -9.12 30.31 -7.58
C LEU A 404 -7.63 29.94 -7.55
N GLN A 405 -6.87 30.33 -8.58
CA GLN A 405 -5.44 30.06 -8.67
C GLN A 405 -4.63 30.65 -7.52
N LYS A 406 -4.88 31.92 -7.16
CA LYS A 406 -4.04 32.63 -6.19
C LYS A 406 -4.42 32.37 -4.73
N ALA A 407 -5.67 31.99 -4.46
CA ALA A 407 -6.18 31.98 -3.10
C ALA A 407 -6.92 30.71 -2.68
N TYR A 408 -7.53 29.96 -3.61
CA TYR A 408 -8.24 28.73 -3.25
C TYR A 408 -7.40 27.47 -3.45
N ILE A 409 -6.72 27.34 -4.59
CA ILE A 409 -5.87 26.16 -4.89
C ILE A 409 -4.75 25.96 -3.86
N PRO A 410 -4.08 27.01 -3.32
CA PRO A 410 -3.17 26.81 -2.19
C PRO A 410 -3.83 26.15 -0.98
N VAL A 411 -5.09 26.49 -0.67
CA VAL A 411 -5.85 25.86 0.42
C VAL A 411 -6.17 24.39 0.11
N VAL A 412 -6.49 24.08 -1.15
CA VAL A 412 -6.68 22.71 -1.60
C VAL A 412 -5.39 21.91 -1.42
N ASN A 413 -4.25 22.44 -1.87
CA ASN A 413 -2.95 21.78 -1.73
C ASN A 413 -2.53 21.59 -0.27
N ASP A 414 -2.80 22.57 0.61
CA ASP A 414 -2.56 22.43 2.06
C ASP A 414 -3.37 21.25 2.66
N VAL A 415 -4.60 21.02 2.19
CA VAL A 415 -5.44 19.90 2.65
C VAL A 415 -4.95 18.58 2.08
N LEU A 416 -4.56 18.55 0.80
CA LEU A 416 -4.07 17.34 0.12
C LEU A 416 -2.69 16.90 0.61
N HIS A 417 -1.92 17.80 1.22
CA HIS A 417 -0.62 17.51 1.81
C HIS A 417 -0.65 16.44 2.91
N VAL A 418 -1.84 16.16 3.49
CA VAL A 418 -2.04 15.07 4.47
C VAL A 418 -1.58 13.70 3.94
N GLY A 419 -1.66 13.50 2.62
CA GLY A 419 -1.36 12.23 1.96
C GLY A 419 -2.40 11.13 2.25
N LEU A 420 -2.58 10.24 1.27
CA LEU A 420 -3.40 9.05 1.39
C LEU A 420 -2.52 7.85 1.78
N PRO A 421 -2.99 6.95 2.67
CA PRO A 421 -2.21 5.79 3.08
C PRO A 421 -2.09 4.77 1.94
N LEU A 422 -0.91 4.20 1.78
CA LEU A 422 -0.64 3.04 0.90
C LEU A 422 -0.66 1.75 1.74
N PRO A 423 -0.89 0.56 1.15
CA PRO A 423 -0.95 -0.70 1.89
C PRO A 423 0.32 -0.95 2.72
N ASP A 424 0.16 -1.24 4.03
CA ASP A 424 1.28 -1.57 4.92
C ASP A 424 1.56 -3.08 4.92
N LEU A 425 2.45 -3.51 4.02
CA LEU A 425 2.95 -4.88 3.97
C LEU A 425 4.39 -4.95 3.49
N LEU A 426 5.04 -6.05 3.83
CA LEU A 426 6.37 -6.42 3.34
C LEU A 426 7.41 -5.31 3.53
N ALA A 427 7.22 -4.42 4.49
CA ALA A 427 8.08 -3.25 4.71
C ALA A 427 8.40 -2.46 3.41
N ILE A 428 7.49 -2.47 2.42
CA ILE A 428 7.71 -1.83 1.12
C ILE A 428 7.96 -0.34 1.30
N ASP A 429 9.08 0.15 0.76
CA ASP A 429 9.35 1.58 0.64
C ASP A 429 8.76 2.13 -0.65
N TYR A 430 7.58 2.75 -0.54
CA TYR A 430 6.91 3.37 -1.67
C TYR A 430 7.59 4.66 -2.12
N ASN A 431 8.50 5.26 -1.35
CA ASN A 431 9.14 6.54 -1.69
C ASN A 431 10.01 6.46 -2.96
N LEU A 432 10.45 5.26 -3.34
CA LEU A 432 11.23 5.00 -4.54
C LEU A 432 10.37 4.66 -5.77
N SER A 433 9.04 4.64 -5.60
CA SER A 433 8.13 4.22 -6.65
C SER A 433 8.11 5.21 -7.81
N GLU A 434 8.01 4.69 -9.03
CA GLU A 434 7.68 5.49 -10.21
C GLU A 434 6.17 5.46 -10.43
N LEU A 435 5.57 6.64 -10.62
CA LEU A 435 4.13 6.80 -10.72
C LEU A 435 3.74 7.07 -12.17
N ASP A 436 2.77 6.32 -12.67
CA ASP A 436 2.18 6.52 -14.00
C ASP A 436 0.65 6.53 -13.93
N VAL A 437 0.03 7.44 -14.68
CA VAL A 437 -1.43 7.55 -14.76
C VAL A 437 -1.89 6.86 -16.03
N VAL A 438 -2.66 5.79 -15.88
CA VAL A 438 -3.24 5.02 -16.98
C VAL A 438 -4.75 5.29 -17.09
N GLU A 439 -5.44 4.61 -18.01
CA GLU A 439 -6.90 4.65 -18.05
C GLU A 439 -7.47 4.17 -16.70
N ASP A 440 -8.34 4.97 -16.09
CA ASP A 440 -9.06 4.66 -14.85
C ASP A 440 -8.21 4.32 -13.60
N ALA A 441 -6.88 4.44 -13.63
CA ALA A 441 -6.02 4.09 -12.49
C ALA A 441 -4.67 4.81 -12.41
N LEU A 442 -4.11 4.84 -11.20
CA LEU A 442 -2.72 5.22 -10.90
C LEU A 442 -1.91 3.95 -10.63
N VAL A 443 -0.77 3.81 -11.30
CA VAL A 443 0.16 2.70 -11.12
C VAL A 443 1.43 3.20 -10.44
N LEU A 444 1.83 2.55 -9.36
CA LEU A 444 3.09 2.72 -8.67
C LEU A 444 3.96 1.51 -9.02
N SER A 445 5.04 1.71 -9.77
CA SER A 445 6.06 0.68 -9.99
C SER A 445 7.02 0.70 -8.81
N LEU A 446 7.00 -0.36 -8.02
CA LEU A 446 7.73 -0.48 -6.77
C LEU A 446 9.21 -0.75 -7.08
N LYS A 447 10.10 -0.04 -6.38
CA LYS A 447 11.54 -0.17 -6.53
C LYS A 447 12.19 -0.39 -5.17
N MET A 448 13.28 -1.14 -5.18
CA MET A 448 14.12 -1.36 -4.01
C MET A 448 15.41 -0.53 -4.13
N GLU A 449 16.00 -0.16 -3.00
CA GLU A 449 17.32 0.50 -2.94
C GLU A 449 18.47 -0.35 -3.48
#